data_AF-G9ZFE1-F1
#
_entry.id   AF-G9ZFE1-F1
#
_cell.length_a   1.000
_cell.length_b   1.000
_cell.length_c   1.000
_cell.angle_alpha   90.00
_cell.angle_beta   90.00
_cell.angle_gamma   90.00
#
_symmetry.space_group_name_H-M   'P 1'
#
loop_
_entity.id
_entity.type
_entity.pdbx_description
1 polymer ?
#
loop_
_entity_poly.entity_id
_entity_poly.type
_entity_poly.pdbx_seq_one_letter_code
_entity_poly.pdbx_strand_id
1 'polypeptide(L)'
;MFIDHFLCREFQQLFRQELHIVAANILHRVARYRPHFPDAFARTFAWLDTEQMLSRYGDRAVLTRAFTGIARRLRQGDILTTATAVLAANDAAFADKAVQAFFQVRRESIAQFLRDDAWGAAAD
;
A
#
# COMPACT_ATOMS: atom_id res chain seq x y z
N MET A 1 -5.50 0.93 -2.04
CA MET A 1 -5.25 2.23 -2.70
C MET A 1 -5.64 3.42 -1.82
N PHE A 2 -6.90 3.56 -1.37
CA PHE A 2 -7.26 4.66 -0.45
C PHE A 2 -6.65 4.51 0.94
N ILE A 3 -6.67 3.30 1.51
CA ILE A 3 -6.00 3.04 2.79
C ILE A 3 -4.50 3.38 2.67
N ASP A 4 -3.83 2.86 1.63
CA ASP A 4 -2.41 3.14 1.37
C ASP A 4 -2.12 4.64 1.21
N HIS A 5 -3.02 5.38 0.55
CA HIS A 5 -2.90 6.83 0.39
C HIS A 5 -2.87 7.55 1.75
N PHE A 6 -3.83 7.28 2.61
CA PHE A 6 -3.90 7.91 3.94
C PHE A 6 -2.74 7.46 4.84
N LEU A 7 -2.39 6.18 4.80
CA LEU A 7 -1.23 5.66 5.54
C LEU A 7 0.07 6.31 5.10
N CYS A 8 0.26 6.56 3.80
CA CYS A 8 1.44 7.27 3.30
C CYS A 8 1.43 8.75 3.69
N ARG A 9 0.27 9.42 3.59
CA ARG A 9 0.12 10.83 3.94
C ARG A 9 0.42 11.10 5.42
N GLU A 10 0.00 10.19 6.30
CA GLU A 10 0.11 10.34 7.76
C GLU A 10 1.21 9.45 8.36
N PHE A 11 2.07 8.87 7.51
CA PHE A 11 3.01 7.82 7.89
C PHE A 11 3.91 8.20 9.07
N GLN A 12 4.48 9.40 9.04
CA GLN A 12 5.39 9.87 10.08
C GLN A 12 4.68 10.01 11.44
N GLN A 13 3.43 10.47 11.45
CA GLN A 13 2.62 10.60 12.66
C GLN A 13 2.25 9.22 13.21
N LEU A 14 1.83 8.30 12.34
CA LEU A 14 1.35 6.97 12.71
C LEU A 14 2.48 6.04 13.19
N PHE A 15 3.64 6.09 12.53
CA PHE A 15 4.71 5.11 12.72
C PHE A 15 6.02 5.69 13.26
N ARG A 16 6.09 7.02 13.45
CA ARG A 16 7.29 7.73 13.94
C ARG A 16 8.54 7.44 13.11
N GLN A 17 8.35 7.27 11.80
CA GLN A 17 9.38 6.93 10.84
C GLN A 17 9.22 7.76 9.57
N GLU A 18 10.33 8.01 8.89
CA GLU A 18 10.34 8.68 7.60
C GLU A 18 9.96 7.71 6.47
N LEU A 19 8.84 7.98 5.78
CA LEU A 19 8.31 7.10 4.73
C LEU A 19 9.35 6.81 3.64
N HIS A 20 10.09 7.81 3.19
CA HIS A 20 11.09 7.66 2.14
C HIS A 20 12.23 6.73 2.56
N ILE A 21 12.66 6.77 3.84
CA ILE A 21 13.68 5.87 4.38
C ILE A 21 13.17 4.43 4.42
N VAL A 22 11.94 4.24 4.93
CA VAL A 22 11.32 2.91 4.99
C VAL A 22 11.13 2.33 3.59
N ALA A 23 10.60 3.12 2.66
CA ALA A 23 10.40 2.72 1.26
C ALA A 23 11.72 2.32 0.58
N ALA A 24 12.77 3.13 0.72
CA ALA A 24 14.10 2.83 0.18
C ALA A 24 14.67 1.53 0.77
N ASN A 25 14.51 1.32 2.08
CA ASN A 25 14.95 0.09 2.74
C ASN A 25 14.22 -1.16 2.23
N ILE A 26 12.91 -1.07 1.99
CA ILE A 26 12.13 -2.16 1.40
C ILE A 26 12.64 -2.48 0.00
N LEU A 27 12.75 -1.47 -0.87
CA LEU A 27 13.23 -1.66 -2.25
C LEU A 27 14.66 -2.24 -2.25
N HIS A 28 15.55 -1.73 -1.42
CA HIS A 28 16.91 -2.26 -1.30
C HIS A 28 16.94 -3.73 -0.88
N ARG A 29 16.11 -4.14 0.09
CA ARG A 29 16.04 -5.54 0.55
C ARG A 29 15.47 -6.45 -0.53
N VAL A 30 14.38 -6.04 -1.19
CA VAL A 30 13.75 -6.81 -2.27
C VAL A 30 14.69 -6.94 -3.47
N ALA A 31 15.44 -5.89 -3.81
CA ALA A 31 16.38 -5.89 -4.93
C ALA A 31 17.46 -6.99 -4.83
N ARG A 32 17.78 -7.48 -3.64
CA ARG A 32 18.73 -8.60 -3.43
C ARG A 32 18.26 -9.90 -4.08
N TYR A 33 16.95 -10.03 -4.30
CA TYR A 33 16.33 -11.21 -4.92
C TYR A 33 16.10 -11.05 -6.42
N ARG A 34 16.63 -9.99 -7.06
CA ARG A 34 16.53 -9.75 -8.51
C ARG A 34 16.82 -10.99 -9.38
N PRO A 35 17.82 -11.84 -9.08
CA PRO A 35 18.08 -13.05 -9.88
C PRO A 35 16.90 -14.04 -9.94
N HIS A 36 15.96 -13.96 -9.01
CA HIS A 36 14.79 -14.83 -8.95
C HIS A 36 13.53 -14.20 -9.55
N PHE A 37 13.62 -12.97 -10.06
CA PHE A 37 12.46 -12.26 -10.58
C PHE A 37 12.10 -12.75 -11.98
N PRO A 38 10.82 -13.07 -12.24
CA PRO A 38 10.34 -13.17 -13.60
C PRO A 38 10.52 -11.83 -14.33
N ASP A 39 10.78 -11.85 -15.63
CA ASP A 39 11.06 -10.63 -16.42
C ASP A 39 9.99 -9.54 -16.27
N ALA A 40 8.72 -9.94 -16.23
CA ALA A 40 7.60 -9.01 -16.04
C ALA A 40 7.66 -8.30 -14.69
N PHE A 41 8.05 -9.02 -13.64
CA PHE A 41 8.23 -8.43 -12.31
C PHE A 41 9.49 -7.59 -12.25
N ALA A 42 10.60 -8.01 -12.86
CA ALA A 42 11.84 -7.23 -12.89
C ALA A 42 11.63 -5.84 -13.50
N ARG A 43 10.89 -5.73 -14.62
CA ARG A 43 10.52 -4.44 -15.23
C ARG A 43 9.65 -3.59 -14.30
N THR A 44 8.66 -4.22 -13.68
CA THR A 44 7.75 -3.53 -12.74
C THR A 44 8.51 -3.02 -11.52
N PHE A 45 9.42 -3.82 -10.98
CA PHE A 45 10.25 -3.47 -9.84
C PHE A 45 11.21 -2.32 -10.16
N ALA A 46 11.86 -2.34 -11.33
CA ALA A 46 12.72 -1.25 -11.77
C ALA A 46 11.95 0.08 -11.90
N TRP A 47 10.72 0.02 -12.40
CA TRP A 47 9.84 1.18 -12.46
C TRP A 47 9.42 1.68 -11.06
N LEU A 48 9.04 0.78 -10.14
CA LEU A 48 8.71 1.14 -8.76
C LEU A 48 9.85 1.87 -8.04
N ASP A 49 11.08 1.39 -8.26
CA ASP A 49 12.31 1.95 -7.69
C ASP A 49 12.63 3.31 -8.31
N THR A 50 12.64 3.41 -9.64
CA THR A 50 12.97 4.66 -10.35
C THR A 50 11.97 5.78 -10.04
N GLU A 51 10.67 5.45 -10.00
CA GLU A 51 9.62 6.43 -9.74
C GLU A 51 9.38 6.69 -8.25
N GLN A 52 10.07 5.97 -7.36
CA GLN A 52 9.87 6.01 -5.91
C GLN A 52 8.39 5.84 -5.53
N MET A 53 7.71 4.90 -6.18
CA MET A 53 6.25 4.80 -6.11
C MET A 53 5.72 4.54 -4.70
N LEU A 54 6.45 3.78 -3.89
CA LEU A 54 6.02 3.42 -2.53
C LEU A 54 5.84 4.62 -1.62
N SER A 55 6.65 5.68 -1.78
CA SER A 55 6.53 6.90 -0.97
C SER A 55 5.57 7.93 -1.57
N ARG A 56 5.12 7.72 -2.81
CA ARG A 56 4.31 8.70 -3.55
C ARG A 56 2.81 8.45 -3.49
N TYR A 57 2.36 7.36 -2.87
CA TYR A 57 0.93 7.08 -2.73
C TYR A 57 0.18 8.13 -1.89
N GLY A 58 0.88 8.90 -1.04
CA GLY A 58 0.29 10.04 -0.34
C GLY A 58 -0.10 11.21 -1.25
N ASP A 59 0.40 11.24 -2.50
CA ASP A 59 0.03 12.25 -3.49
C ASP A 59 -1.27 11.85 -4.21
N ARG A 60 -2.28 12.72 -4.14
CA ARG A 60 -3.57 12.52 -4.80
C ARG A 60 -3.42 12.42 -6.33
N ALA A 61 -2.48 13.13 -6.95
CA ALA A 61 -2.27 13.06 -8.40
C ALA A 61 -1.79 11.66 -8.84
N VAL A 62 -0.93 11.04 -8.03
CA VAL A 62 -0.44 9.67 -8.26
C VAL A 62 -1.58 8.67 -8.12
N LEU A 63 -2.42 8.84 -7.11
CA LEU A 63 -3.63 8.03 -6.90
C LEU A 63 -4.62 8.17 -8.06
N THR A 64 -4.90 9.39 -8.54
CA THR A 64 -5.77 9.64 -9.70
C THR A 64 -5.24 8.94 -10.95
N ARG A 65 -3.93 9.03 -11.19
CA ARG A 65 -3.28 8.36 -12.34
C ARG A 65 -3.43 6.85 -12.24
N ALA A 66 -3.24 6.27 -11.05
CA ALA A 66 -3.42 4.84 -10.81
C ALA A 66 -4.86 4.39 -11.10
N PHE A 67 -5.86 5.07 -10.53
CA PHE A 67 -7.27 4.74 -10.79
C PHE A 67 -7.66 4.88 -12.25
N THR A 68 -7.21 5.95 -12.91
CA THR A 68 -7.46 6.17 -14.34
C THR A 68 -6.83 5.07 -15.21
N GLY A 69 -5.63 4.60 -14.83
CA GLY A 69 -4.96 3.48 -15.48
C GLY A 69 -5.73 2.16 -15.32
N ILE A 70 -6.28 1.91 -14.13
CA ILE A 70 -7.10 0.71 -13.85
C ILE A 70 -8.44 0.80 -14.61
N ALA A 71 -9.12 1.94 -14.56
CA ALA A 71 -10.40 2.18 -15.24
C ALA A 71 -10.32 1.88 -16.74
N ARG A 72 -9.25 2.35 -17.39
CA ARG A 72 -8.98 2.08 -18.81
C ARG A 72 -8.86 0.59 -19.13
N ARG A 73 -8.25 -0.21 -18.24
CA ARG A 73 -8.07 -1.65 -18.45
C ARG A 73 -9.33 -2.45 -18.20
N LEU A 74 -10.12 -2.06 -17.21
CA LEU A 74 -11.33 -2.77 -16.81
C LEU A 74 -12.56 -2.42 -17.66
N ARG A 75 -12.48 -1.38 -18.52
CA ARG A 75 -13.64 -0.81 -19.25
C ARG A 75 -14.79 -0.37 -18.32
N GLN A 76 -14.57 -0.32 -17.01
CA GLN A 76 -15.48 0.19 -15.99
C GLN A 76 -15.09 1.64 -15.67
N GLY A 77 -15.37 2.53 -16.62
CA GLY A 77 -14.95 3.94 -16.55
C GLY A 77 -15.49 4.66 -15.31
N ASP A 78 -16.81 4.59 -15.07
CA ASP A 78 -17.48 5.59 -14.24
C ASP A 78 -17.16 5.52 -12.74
N ILE A 79 -17.06 4.32 -12.16
CA ILE A 79 -16.82 4.18 -10.71
C ILE A 79 -15.37 4.57 -10.36
N LEU A 80 -14.41 4.17 -11.19
CA LEU A 80 -12.99 4.41 -10.92
C LEU A 80 -12.53 5.83 -11.31
N THR A 81 -13.17 6.45 -12.31
CA THR A 81 -12.88 7.86 -12.67
C THR A 81 -13.46 8.84 -11.65
N THR A 82 -14.55 8.48 -10.97
CA THR A 82 -15.17 9.33 -9.93
C THR A 82 -14.59 9.09 -8.53
N ALA A 83 -13.87 7.99 -8.32
CA ALA A 83 -13.32 7.58 -7.03
C ALA A 83 -12.50 8.70 -6.34
N THR A 84 -11.70 9.46 -7.08
CA THR A 84 -10.90 10.56 -6.50
C THR A 84 -11.73 11.79 -6.13
N ALA A 85 -12.85 12.04 -6.83
CA ALA A 85 -13.79 13.10 -6.45
C ALA A 85 -14.54 12.72 -5.16
N VAL A 86 -14.97 11.46 -5.04
CA VAL A 86 -15.60 10.93 -3.82
C VAL A 86 -14.62 11.00 -2.63
N LEU A 87 -13.36 10.65 -2.85
CA LEU A 87 -12.30 10.80 -1.84
C LEU A 87 -12.16 12.26 -1.40
N ALA A 88 -12.14 13.20 -2.35
CA ALA A 88 -12.00 14.63 -2.05
C ALA A 88 -13.16 15.18 -1.20
N ALA A 89 -14.39 14.76 -1.49
CA ALA A 89 -15.57 15.20 -0.74
C ALA A 89 -15.66 14.64 0.68
N ASN A 90 -14.95 13.55 0.99
CA ASN A 90 -15.08 12.81 2.25
C ASN A 90 -13.73 12.56 2.95
N ASP A 91 -12.74 13.42 2.67
CA ASP A 91 -11.32 13.17 2.99
C ASP A 91 -11.09 12.81 4.47
N ALA A 92 -11.56 13.65 5.40
CA ALA A 92 -11.38 13.44 6.84
C ALA A 92 -12.05 12.14 7.32
N ALA A 93 -13.29 11.89 6.91
CA ALA A 93 -14.03 10.68 7.30
C ALA A 93 -13.36 9.40 6.77
N PHE A 94 -12.74 9.46 5.59
CA PHE A 94 -12.02 8.32 5.04
C PHE A 94 -10.62 8.16 5.63
N ALA A 95 -9.93 9.24 6.01
CA ALA A 95 -8.66 9.17 6.71
C ALA A 95 -8.79 8.39 8.03
N ASP A 96 -9.74 8.79 8.89
CA ASP A 96 -9.98 8.13 10.17
C ASP A 96 -10.33 6.64 9.99
N LYS A 97 -11.24 6.34 9.05
CA LYS A 97 -11.64 4.96 8.75
C LYS A 97 -10.49 4.13 8.21
N ALA A 98 -9.63 4.70 7.37
CA ALA A 98 -8.47 4.01 6.81
C ALA A 98 -7.47 3.61 7.90
N VAL A 99 -7.18 4.54 8.82
CA VAL A 99 -6.29 4.29 9.96
C VAL A 99 -6.87 3.22 10.88
N GLN A 100 -8.16 3.33 11.22
CA GLN A 100 -8.86 2.33 12.04
C GLN A 100 -8.83 0.94 11.39
N ALA A 101 -9.19 0.85 10.11
CA ALA A 101 -9.19 -0.41 9.37
C ALA A 101 -7.79 -1.05 9.33
N PHE A 102 -6.75 -0.27 9.09
CA PHE A 102 -5.37 -0.76 9.08
C PHE A 102 -4.98 -1.35 10.44
N PHE A 103 -5.20 -0.62 11.54
CA PHE A 103 -4.81 -1.10 12.87
C PHE A 103 -5.69 -2.25 13.37
N GLN A 104 -6.95 -2.34 12.94
CA GLN A 104 -7.78 -3.50 13.20
C GLN A 104 -7.20 -4.75 12.53
N VAL A 105 -7.02 -4.71 11.21
CA VAL A 105 -6.49 -5.85 10.44
C VAL A 105 -5.11 -6.26 10.96
N ARG A 106 -4.22 -5.31 11.24
CA ARG A 106 -2.91 -5.59 11.83
C ARG A 106 -3.03 -6.42 13.11
N ARG A 107 -3.94 -6.03 14.01
CA ARG A 107 -4.14 -6.70 15.30
C ARG A 107 -4.69 -8.11 15.11
N GLU A 108 -5.66 -8.27 14.22
CA GLU A 108 -6.27 -9.56 13.90
C GLU A 108 -5.26 -10.51 13.25
N SER A 109 -4.46 -10.04 12.30
CA SER A 109 -3.42 -10.83 11.64
C SER A 109 -2.33 -11.30 12.61
N ILE A 110 -1.88 -10.43 13.53
CA ILE A 110 -0.90 -10.81 14.56
C ILE A 110 -1.51 -11.85 15.51
N ALA A 111 -2.75 -11.64 15.96
CA ALA A 111 -3.44 -12.59 16.83
C ALA A 111 -3.62 -13.95 16.16
N GLN A 112 -3.92 -13.97 14.86
CA GLN A 112 -4.02 -15.21 14.09
C GLN A 112 -2.66 -15.91 13.98
N PHE A 113 -1.61 -15.19 13.57
CA PHE A 113 -0.26 -15.74 13.45
C PHE A 113 0.22 -16.38 14.76
N LEU A 114 0.04 -15.70 15.89
CA LEU A 114 0.43 -16.22 17.21
C LEU A 114 -0.41 -17.46 17.64
N ARG A 115 -1.67 -17.56 17.22
CA ARG A 115 -2.49 -18.76 17.45
C ARG A 115 -2.00 -19.94 16.64
N ASP A 116 -1.66 -19.70 15.37
CA ASP A 116 -1.20 -20.74 14.46
C ASP A 116 0.19 -21.28 14.90
N ASP A 117 1.08 -20.39 15.35
CA ASP A 117 2.37 -20.77 15.95
C ASP A 117 2.19 -21.58 17.25
N ALA A 118 1.25 -21.19 18.12
CA ALA A 118 0.98 -21.90 19.37
C ALA A 118 0.36 -23.30 19.15
N TRP A 119 -0.42 -23.48 18.08
CA TRP A 119 -0.94 -24.77 17.67
C TRP A 119 0.15 -25.66 17.04
N GLY A 120 1.06 -25.09 16.25
CA GLY A 120 2.23 -25.80 15.73
C GLY A 120 3.14 -26.33 16.84
N ALA A 121 3.37 -25.53 17.89
CA ALA A 121 4.22 -25.93 19.02
C ALA A 121 3.57 -26.92 20.01
N ALA A 122 2.25 -27.11 19.97
CA ALA A 122 1.54 -28.08 20.83
C ALA A 122 1.25 -29.42 20.13
N ALA A 123 1.52 -29.51 18.82
CA ALA A 123 1.34 -30.70 18.00
C ALA A 123 2.65 -31.52 17.78
N ASP A 124 3.78 -31.00 18.28
CA ASP A 124 5.09 -31.66 18.33
C ASP A 124 5.41 -32.17 19.76
#